data_AF-A0A529LU68-F1
#
_entry.id   AF-A0A529LU68-F1
#
_cell.length_a   1.000
_cell.length_b   1.000
_cell.length_c   1.000
_cell.angle_alpha   90.00
_cell.angle_beta   90.00
_cell.angle_gamma   90.00
#
_symmetry.space_group_name_H-M   'P 1'
#
loop_
_entity.id
_entity.type
_entity.pdbx_description
1 polymer ?
#
loop_
_entity_poly.entity_id
_entity_poly.type
_entity_poly.pdbx_seq_one_letter_code
_entity_poly.pdbx_strand_id
1 'polypeptide(L)'
;MARKGRGQLSAIERLPDECSPIITWAATELQNRDRTQTEIYQEFFLKMQELQAEHKGELEFVIPSFSAFNRYSIKLAMMTRRLEDTREIAATISKRFDAQSSDDLTLIAAEAIKTLVFELLT
;
A
#
# COMPACT_ATOMS: atom_id res chain seq x y z
N MET A 1 20.73 1.22 -4.29
CA MET A 1 19.81 2.30 -4.69
C MET A 1 18.68 1.69 -5.51
N ALA A 2 17.45 1.65 -5.00
CA ALA A 2 16.31 1.18 -5.77
C ALA A 2 16.11 2.14 -6.96
N ARG A 3 16.05 1.59 -8.17
CA ARG A 3 15.93 2.36 -9.41
C ARG A 3 14.62 3.16 -9.34
N LYS A 4 14.70 4.48 -9.12
CA LYS A 4 13.54 5.38 -9.17
C LYS A 4 12.85 5.15 -10.51
N GLY A 5 11.66 4.53 -10.49
CA GLY A 5 10.92 4.20 -11.69
C GLY A 5 10.69 5.46 -12.54
N ARG A 6 10.48 5.29 -13.85
CA ARG A 6 10.29 6.40 -14.82
C ARG A 6 8.97 7.18 -14.61
N GLY A 7 8.42 7.22 -13.40
CA GLY A 7 7.13 7.86 -13.07
C GLY A 7 5.89 7.19 -13.67
N GLN A 8 6.03 6.01 -14.27
CA GLN A 8 4.92 5.29 -14.88
C GLN A 8 4.10 4.54 -13.83
N LEU A 9 2.77 4.70 -13.86
CA LEU A 9 1.84 3.90 -13.06
C LEU A 9 2.06 2.40 -13.34
N SER A 10 2.00 1.58 -12.29
CA SER A 10 2.05 0.13 -12.41
C SER A 10 0.81 -0.42 -13.12
N ALA A 11 0.87 -1.68 -13.59
CA ALA A 11 -0.25 -2.30 -14.29
C ALA A 11 -1.52 -2.35 -13.44
N ILE A 12 -1.40 -2.51 -12.12
CA ILE A 12 -2.53 -2.50 -11.18
C ILE A 12 -3.07 -1.07 -10.99
N GLU A 13 -2.21 -0.06 -10.94
CA GLU A 13 -2.61 1.35 -10.78
C GLU A 13 -3.22 1.95 -12.07
N ARG A 14 -3.15 1.24 -13.20
CA ARG A 14 -3.79 1.64 -14.47
C ARG A 14 -5.15 1.00 -14.68
N LEU A 15 -5.55 0.10 -13.79
CA LEU A 15 -6.85 -0.54 -13.89
C LEU A 15 -7.96 0.51 -13.71
N PRO A 16 -9.08 0.33 -14.40
CA PRO A 16 -10.21 1.24 -14.30
C PRO A 16 -10.89 1.12 -12.92
N ASP A 17 -11.69 2.11 -12.55
CA ASP A 17 -12.25 2.25 -11.20
C ASP A 17 -13.16 1.07 -10.82
N GLU A 18 -13.81 0.44 -11.80
CA GLU A 18 -14.63 -0.76 -11.66
C GLU A 18 -13.84 -1.95 -11.09
N CYS A 19 -12.52 -1.99 -11.27
CA CYS A 19 -11.64 -3.02 -10.71
C CYS A 19 -11.30 -2.77 -9.23
N SER A 20 -11.59 -1.59 -8.68
CA SER A 20 -11.21 -1.20 -7.31
C SER A 20 -11.67 -2.18 -6.22
N PRO A 21 -12.89 -2.75 -6.26
CA PRO A 21 -13.31 -3.74 -5.27
C PRO A 21 -12.42 -4.99 -5.30
N ILE A 22 -12.01 -5.46 -6.47
CA ILE A 22 -11.15 -6.64 -6.64
C ILE A 22 -9.73 -6.35 -6.16
N ILE A 23 -9.20 -5.16 -6.46
CA ILE A 23 -7.88 -4.72 -5.98
C ILE A 23 -7.88 -4.60 -4.46
N THR A 24 -8.96 -4.07 -3.87
CA THR A 24 -9.12 -3.94 -2.42
C THR A 24 -9.18 -5.32 -1.76
N TRP A 25 -9.98 -6.24 -2.29
CA TRP A 25 -10.02 -7.62 -1.84
C TRP A 25 -8.64 -8.28 -1.86
N ALA A 26 -7.90 -8.16 -2.98
CA ALA A 26 -6.56 -8.74 -3.07
C ALA A 26 -5.57 -8.12 -2.07
N ALA A 27 -5.68 -6.80 -1.82
CA ALA A 27 -4.87 -6.13 -0.81
C ALA A 27 -5.13 -6.67 0.59
N THR A 28 -6.41 -6.91 0.93
CA THR A 28 -6.81 -7.52 2.20
C THR A 28 -6.27 -8.94 2.34
N GLU A 29 -6.44 -9.80 1.34
CA GLU A 29 -5.96 -11.19 1.39
C GLU A 29 -4.42 -11.26 1.55
N LEU A 30 -3.69 -10.39 0.86
CA LEU A 30 -2.23 -10.29 0.98
C LEU A 30 -1.78 -9.85 2.38
N GLN A 31 -2.59 -9.06 3.09
CA GLN A 31 -2.30 -8.61 4.45
C GLN A 31 -2.66 -9.64 5.51
N ASN A 32 -3.74 -10.42 5.30
CA ASN A 32 -4.17 -11.48 6.22
C ASN A 32 -3.12 -12.60 6.35
N ARG A 33 -2.39 -12.90 5.25
CA ARG A 33 -1.34 -13.93 5.18
C ARG A 33 -1.82 -15.37 5.44
N ASP A 34 -3.13 -15.62 5.35
CA ASP A 34 -3.70 -16.97 5.49
C ASP A 34 -3.55 -17.82 4.22
N ARG A 35 -3.29 -17.17 3.08
CA ARG A 35 -3.21 -17.81 1.76
C ARG A 35 -1.90 -17.46 1.07
N THR A 36 -1.47 -18.35 0.18
CA THR A 36 -0.29 -18.07 -0.65
C THR A 36 -0.60 -17.01 -1.70
N GLN A 37 0.40 -16.24 -2.08
CA GLN A 37 0.28 -15.24 -3.14
C GLN A 37 -0.22 -15.83 -4.47
N THR A 38 0.17 -17.07 -4.77
CA THR A 38 -0.25 -17.76 -5.99
C THR A 38 -1.76 -18.02 -5.98
N GLU A 39 -2.31 -18.51 -4.86
CA GLU A 39 -3.75 -18.74 -4.71
C GLU A 39 -4.54 -17.43 -4.80
N ILE A 40 -4.04 -16.37 -4.15
CA ILE A 40 -4.67 -15.05 -4.20
C ILE A 40 -4.67 -14.51 -5.63
N TYR A 41 -3.56 -14.68 -6.37
CA TYR A 41 -3.50 -14.24 -7.76
C TYR A 41 -4.43 -15.04 -8.68
N GLN A 42 -4.56 -16.35 -8.48
CA GLN A 42 -5.48 -17.18 -9.26
C GLN A 42 -6.91 -16.69 -9.09
N GLU A 43 -7.35 -16.43 -7.87
CA GLU A 43 -8.69 -15.90 -7.62
C GLU A 43 -8.84 -14.45 -8.09
N PHE A 44 -7.83 -13.59 -7.91
CA PHE A 44 -7.79 -12.25 -8.49
C PHE A 44 -8.03 -12.28 -10.00
N PHE A 45 -7.34 -13.17 -10.71
CA PHE A 45 -7.46 -13.32 -12.15
C PHE A 45 -8.88 -13.75 -12.56
N LEU A 46 -9.46 -14.72 -11.85
CA LEU A 46 -10.83 -15.18 -12.08
C LEU A 46 -11.85 -14.05 -11.86
N LYS A 47 -11.75 -13.31 -10.75
CA LYS A 47 -12.63 -12.16 -10.48
C LYS A 47 -12.55 -11.09 -11.59
N MET A 48 -11.35 -10.84 -12.12
CA MET A 48 -11.17 -9.90 -13.22
C MET A 48 -11.81 -10.41 -14.52
N GLN A 49 -11.72 -11.70 -14.81
CA GLN A 49 -12.39 -12.30 -15.97
C GLN A 49 -13.91 -12.27 -15.86
N GLU A 50 -14.44 -12.55 -14.67
CA GLU A 50 -15.87 -12.45 -14.37
C GLU A 50 -16.38 -11.02 -14.59
N LEU A 51 -15.66 -10.01 -14.06
CA LEU A 51 -15.98 -8.60 -14.28
C LEU A 51 -15.99 -8.23 -15.78
N GLN A 52 -15.02 -8.71 -16.56
CA GLN A 52 -15.02 -8.48 -18.02
C GLN A 52 -16.23 -9.12 -18.71
N ALA A 53 -16.62 -10.32 -18.28
CA ALA A 53 -17.78 -11.02 -18.84
C ALA A 53 -19.11 -10.31 -18.51
N GLU A 54 -19.25 -9.78 -17.30
CA GLU A 54 -20.44 -9.03 -16.86
C GLU A 54 -20.67 -7.77 -17.70
N HIS A 55 -19.59 -7.07 -18.06
CA HIS A 55 -19.63 -5.86 -18.86
C HIS A 55 -19.71 -6.10 -20.38
N LYS A 56 -19.81 -7.36 -20.83
CA LYS A 56 -20.03 -7.74 -22.25
C LYS A 56 -19.07 -7.07 -23.25
N GLY A 57 -17.85 -6.74 -22.84
CA GLY A 57 -16.84 -6.09 -23.67
C GLY A 57 -16.89 -4.56 -23.70
N GLU A 58 -17.79 -3.91 -22.96
CA GLU A 58 -17.75 -2.44 -22.79
C GLU A 58 -16.60 -1.98 -21.87
N LEU A 59 -16.17 -2.87 -20.98
CA LEU A 59 -15.04 -2.65 -20.07
C LEU A 59 -13.80 -3.41 -20.57
N GLU A 60 -12.92 -2.72 -21.29
CA GLU A 60 -11.68 -3.29 -21.82
C GLU A 60 -10.47 -2.89 -20.96
N PHE A 61 -9.84 -3.88 -20.32
CA PHE A 61 -8.57 -3.69 -19.63
C PHE A 61 -7.71 -4.94 -19.72
N VAL A 62 -6.40 -4.76 -19.55
CA VAL A 62 -5.45 -5.88 -19.52
C VAL A 62 -5.34 -6.37 -18.09
N ILE A 63 -5.69 -7.65 -17.86
CA ILE A 63 -5.51 -8.27 -16.56
C ILE A 63 -4.00 -8.31 -16.22
N PRO A 64 -3.57 -7.75 -15.08
CA PRO A 64 -2.15 -7.71 -14.72
C PRO A 64 -1.57 -9.13 -14.60
N SER A 65 -0.35 -9.31 -15.10
CA SER A 65 0.36 -10.60 -14.97
C SER A 65 0.77 -10.87 -13.52
N PHE A 66 1.09 -12.15 -13.21
CA PHE A 66 1.59 -12.54 -11.88
C PHE A 66 2.82 -11.73 -11.45
N SER A 67 3.73 -11.43 -12.39
CA SER A 67 4.90 -10.59 -12.10
C SER A 67 4.51 -9.16 -11.71
N ALA A 68 3.48 -8.58 -12.35
CA ALA A 68 2.96 -7.27 -11.98
C ALA A 68 2.26 -7.30 -10.63
N PHE A 69 1.47 -8.33 -10.37
CA PHE A 69 0.84 -8.58 -9.07
C PHE A 69 1.87 -8.73 -7.95
N ASN A 70 2.98 -9.41 -8.21
CA ASN A 70 4.07 -9.56 -7.24
C ASN A 70 4.76 -8.22 -6.92
N ARG A 71 4.98 -7.36 -7.93
CA ARG A 71 5.52 -6.02 -7.65
C ARG A 71 4.57 -5.20 -6.77
N TYR A 72 3.26 -5.33 -7.01
CA TYR A 72 2.25 -4.68 -6.19
C TYR A 72 2.25 -5.19 -4.76
N SER A 73 2.27 -6.52 -4.54
CA SER A 73 2.29 -7.07 -3.17
C SER A 73 3.52 -6.64 -2.38
N ILE A 74 4.70 -6.60 -3.02
CA ILE A 74 5.94 -6.12 -2.38
C ILE A 74 5.80 -4.64 -2.00
N LYS A 75 5.27 -3.80 -2.90
CA LYS A 75 5.03 -2.38 -2.64
C LYS A 75 4.05 -2.20 -1.48
N LEU A 76 2.95 -2.95 -1.48
CA LEU A 76 1.94 -2.94 -0.42
C LEU A 76 2.55 -3.32 0.93
N ALA A 77 3.28 -4.44 0.99
CA ALA A 77 3.94 -4.89 2.22
C ALA A 77 4.95 -3.85 2.76
N MET A 78 5.70 -3.19 1.88
CA MET A 78 6.62 -2.12 2.27
C MET A 78 5.87 -0.92 2.85
N MET A 79 4.75 -0.52 2.24
CA MET A 79 3.92 0.58 2.73
C MET A 79 3.27 0.25 4.07
N THR A 80 2.69 -0.95 4.22
CA THR A 80 2.09 -1.41 5.46
C THR A 80 3.11 -1.43 6.60
N ARG A 81 4.30 -2.00 6.35
CA ARG A 81 5.38 -2.03 7.35
C ARG A 81 5.80 -0.61 7.76
N ARG A 82 5.95 0.30 6.81
CA ARG A 82 6.29 1.70 7.11
C ARG A 82 5.22 2.37 7.98
N LEU A 83 3.94 2.07 7.76
CA LEU A 83 2.84 2.58 8.59
C LEU A 83 2.87 1.99 10.01
N GLU A 84 3.15 0.70 10.14
CA GLU A 84 3.31 0.03 11.44
C GLU A 84 4.49 0.61 12.23
N ASP A 85 5.66 0.74 11.59
CA ASP A 85 6.85 1.35 12.19
C ASP A 85 6.55 2.78 12.68
N THR A 86 5.82 3.57 11.87
CA THR A 86 5.43 4.93 12.23
C THR A 86 4.49 4.96 13.45
N ARG A 87 3.54 4.02 13.53
CA ARG A 87 2.64 3.89 14.69
C ARG A 87 3.39 3.49 15.96
N GLU A 88 4.36 2.57 15.85
CA GLU A 88 5.18 2.15 16.99
C GLU A 88 6.05 3.29 17.52
N ILE A 89 6.66 4.07 16.63
CA ILE A 89 7.43 5.26 16.98
C ILE A 89 6.54 6.27 17.72
N ALA A 90 5.36 6.58 17.16
CA ALA A 90 4.41 7.51 17.78
C ALA A 90 3.96 7.04 19.17
N ALA A 91 3.65 5.76 19.33
CA ALA A 91 3.28 5.17 20.61
C ALA A 91 4.43 5.23 21.64
N THR A 92 5.67 4.99 21.21
CA THR A 92 6.86 5.04 22.07
C THR A 92 7.15 6.46 22.54
N ILE A 93 7.01 7.44 21.64
CA ILE A 93 7.08 8.87 21.97
C ILE A 93 6.01 9.16 23.03
N SER A 94 4.73 8.89 22.74
CA SER A 94 3.64 9.16 23.68
C SER A 94 3.87 8.56 25.08
N LYS A 95 4.37 7.33 25.18
CA LYS A 95 4.65 6.67 26.48
C LYS A 95 5.80 7.31 27.26
N ARG A 96 6.84 7.79 26.59
CA ARG A 96 7.99 8.44 27.26
C ARG A 96 7.65 9.85 27.74
N PHE A 97 6.72 10.53 27.07
CA PHE A 97 6.39 11.93 27.32
C PHE A 97 5.18 12.15 28.25
N ASP A 98 4.52 11.08 28.72
CA ASP A 98 3.49 11.15 29.78
C ASP A 98 4.07 11.45 31.18
N ALA A 99 5.39 11.70 31.26
CA ALA A 99 6.09 12.16 32.45
C ALA A 99 6.53 13.64 32.30
N GLN A 100 5.63 14.57 32.63
CA GLN A 100 5.90 15.92 33.17
C GLN A 100 6.28 17.16 32.29
N SER A 101 6.21 17.20 30.96
CA SER A 101 6.38 18.51 30.26
C SER A 101 5.60 18.70 28.94
N SER A 102 4.55 19.53 28.94
CA SER A 102 3.74 19.81 27.74
C SER A 102 4.42 20.75 26.73
N ASP A 103 5.36 21.60 27.17
CA ASP A 103 6.05 22.54 26.27
C ASP A 103 7.12 21.86 25.41
N ASP A 104 7.79 20.83 25.94
CA ASP A 104 8.76 20.03 25.19
C ASP A 104 8.07 19.20 24.09
N LEU A 105 6.81 18.80 24.31
CA LEU A 105 5.99 18.08 23.33
C LEU A 105 5.82 18.87 22.03
N THR A 106 5.52 20.16 22.11
CA THR A 106 5.28 21.01 20.94
C THR A 106 6.57 21.20 20.14
N LEU A 107 7.70 21.40 20.83
CA LEU A 107 9.00 21.59 20.20
C LEU A 107 9.48 20.31 19.49
N ILE A 108 9.36 19.16 20.15
CA ILE A 108 9.81 17.87 19.61
C ILE A 108 8.89 17.39 18.48
N ALA A 109 7.57 17.59 18.60
CA ALA A 109 6.65 17.30 17.52
C ALA A 109 6.95 18.17 16.28
N ALA A 110 7.23 19.46 16.48
CA ALA A 110 7.64 20.35 15.39
C ALA A 110 8.97 19.92 14.75
N GLU A 111 9.94 19.44 15.55
CA GLU A 111 11.22 18.95 15.04
C GLU A 111 11.05 17.63 14.26
N ALA A 112 10.31 16.66 14.82
CA ALA A 112 10.03 15.39 14.17
C ALA A 112 9.25 15.57 12.85
N ILE A 113 8.25 16.46 12.83
CA ILE A 113 7.53 16.81 11.59
C ILE A 113 8.46 17.44 10.58
N LYS A 114 9.33 18.39 10.99
CA LYS A 114 10.33 18.99 10.09
C LYS A 114 11.28 17.95 9.51
N THR A 115 11.80 17.03 10.33
CA THR A 115 12.69 15.95 9.86
C THR A 115 11.98 15.04 8.87
N LEU A 116 10.75 14.63 9.18
CA LEU A 116 9.94 13.81 8.27
C LEU A 116 9.64 14.53 6.95
N VAL A 117 9.30 15.82 6.99
CA VAL A 117 9.09 16.64 5.79
C VAL A 117 10.38 16.78 4.99
N PHE A 118 11.53 16.99 5.65
CA PHE A 118 12.83 17.07 5.00
C PHE A 118 13.19 15.76 4.26
N GLU A 119 12.96 14.61 4.90
CA GLU A 119 13.15 13.29 4.27
C GLU A 119 12.19 13.02 3.11
N LEU A 120 11.01 13.65 3.09
CA LEU A 120 10.06 13.53 1.97
C LEU A 120 10.45 14.43 0.78
N LEU A 121 11.16 15.53 1.02
CA LEU A 121 11.57 16.50 -0.01
C LEU A 121 12.94 16.19 -0.64
N THR A 122 13.73 15.29 -0.05
CA THR A 122 15.09 14.94 -0.48
C THR A 122 15.15 13.54 -1.09
#